data_AF-W4M0W1-F1
#
_entry.id   AF-W4M0W1-F1
#
_cell.length_a   1.000
_cell.length_b   1.000
_cell.length_c   1.000
_cell.angle_alpha   90.00
_cell.angle_beta   90.00
_cell.angle_gamma   90.00
#
_symmetry.space_group_name_H-M   'P 1'
#
loop_
_entity.id
_entity.type
_entity.pdbx_description
1 polymer ?
#
loop_
_entity_poly.entity_id
_entity_poly.type
_entity_poly.pdbx_seq_one_letter_code
_entity_poly.pdbx_strand_id
1 'polypeptide(L)'
;MCKVTDRRTKADFAYRIKDLLPVYYLNAAKATIVMDNLNTHNPSSLYEAFEPVEAKSLLDRCDLHYTPKHGSWLNLAEIEFSDLQRQCLERRLPDQEMLREEIAAWEDGRNAQQVTVHWRFTMADAWIRLKRLYLSIKN
;
A
#
# COMPACT_ATOMS: atom_id res chain seq x y z
N MET A 1 1.16 -7.00 6.06
CA MET A 1 1.12 -6.25 7.33
C MET A 1 0.06 -5.17 7.28
N CYS A 2 -1.15 -5.50 7.69
CA CYS A 2 -2.23 -4.54 7.93
C CYS A 2 -2.05 -3.92 9.32
N LYS A 3 -2.44 -2.65 9.51
CA LYS A 3 -2.33 -1.97 10.82
C LYS A 3 -3.62 -1.22 11.10
N VAL A 4 -4.18 -1.43 12.29
CA VAL A 4 -5.38 -0.76 12.75
C VAL A 4 -4.99 0.51 13.50
N THR A 5 -5.44 1.66 13.01
CA THR A 5 -5.23 2.98 13.60
C THR A 5 -6.56 3.66 13.84
N ASP A 6 -6.60 4.60 14.80
CA ASP A 6 -7.85 5.32 15.14
C ASP A 6 -8.30 6.24 14.00
N ARG A 7 -7.33 6.74 13.22
CA ARG A 7 -7.52 7.67 12.11
C ARG A 7 -6.56 7.31 10.98
N ARG A 8 -6.82 7.88 9.80
CA ARG A 8 -5.91 7.85 8.66
C ARG A 8 -5.29 9.23 8.48
N THR A 9 -4.00 9.35 8.78
CA THR A 9 -3.24 10.60 8.68
C THR A 9 -2.00 10.46 7.79
N LYS A 10 -1.37 11.59 7.46
CA LYS A 10 -0.06 11.60 6.79
C LYS A 10 1.02 10.95 7.66
N ALA A 11 0.96 11.16 8.97
CA ALA A 11 1.87 10.54 9.92
C ALA A 11 1.73 9.02 9.89
N ASP A 12 0.51 8.49 9.90
CA ASP A 12 0.28 7.04 9.80
C ASP A 12 0.96 6.46 8.55
N PHE A 13 0.76 7.10 7.39
CA PHE A 13 1.45 6.72 6.15
C PHE A 13 2.97 6.75 6.29
N ALA A 14 3.54 7.81 6.85
CA ALA A 14 4.99 7.95 7.03
C ALA A 14 5.56 6.84 7.93
N TYR A 15 4.88 6.53 9.03
CA TYR A 15 5.24 5.41 9.90
C TYR A 15 5.09 4.06 9.19
N ARG A 16 4.11 3.88 8.29
CA ARG A 16 4.03 2.65 7.48
C ARG A 16 5.23 2.48 6.56
N ILE A 17 5.74 3.55 5.94
CA ILE A 17 6.96 3.49 5.12
C ILE A 17 8.18 3.15 6.00
N LYS A 18 8.28 3.76 7.19
CA LYS A 18 9.34 3.47 8.16
C LYS A 18 9.28 2.06 8.73
N ASP A 19 8.10 1.46 8.86
CA ASP A 19 7.98 0.04 9.22
C ASP A 19 8.38 -0.84 8.02
N LEU A 20 7.98 -0.47 6.80
CA LEU A 20 8.17 -1.29 5.60
C LEU A 20 9.66 -1.49 5.23
N LEU A 21 10.41 -0.40 5.09
CA LEU A 21 11.73 -0.45 4.46
C LEU A 21 12.83 -1.06 5.34
N PRO A 22 12.95 -0.73 6.64
CA PRO A 22 13.96 -1.29 7.52
C PRO A 22 13.61 -2.69 8.04
N VAL A 23 12.31 -3.02 8.18
CA VAL A 23 11.89 -4.33 8.72
C VAL A 23 11.79 -5.37 7.62
N TYR A 24 11.03 -5.09 6.55
CA TYR A 24 10.72 -6.10 5.53
C TYR A 24 11.69 -6.07 4.34
N TYR A 25 12.26 -4.91 4.05
CA TYR A 25 13.14 -4.71 2.89
C TYR A 25 14.52 -4.19 3.30
N LEU A 26 15.03 -4.64 4.46
CA LEU A 26 16.29 -4.16 5.05
C LEU A 26 17.45 -4.12 4.04
N ASN A 27 17.60 -5.19 3.27
CA ASN A 27 18.70 -5.36 2.31
C ASN A 27 18.42 -4.75 0.93
N ALA A 28 17.21 -4.23 0.70
CA ALA A 28 16.88 -3.58 -0.57
C ALA A 28 17.46 -2.16 -0.59
N ALA A 29 18.28 -1.89 -1.61
CA ALA A 29 18.80 -0.56 -1.88
C ALA A 29 17.66 0.43 -2.19
N LYS A 30 16.67 -0.01 -2.97
CA LYS A 30 15.44 0.73 -3.27
C LYS A 30 14.26 -0.23 -3.36
N ALA A 31 13.09 0.19 -2.89
CA ALA A 31 11.84 -0.53 -3.03
C ALA A 31 10.89 0.21 -3.97
N THR A 32 10.37 -0.48 -4.98
CA THR A 32 9.28 0.03 -5.81
C THR A 32 7.97 -0.13 -5.07
N ILE A 33 7.34 1.00 -4.73
CA ILE A 33 6.08 1.03 -3.98
C ILE A 33 5.00 1.57 -4.90
N VAL A 34 4.04 0.71 -5.22
CA VAL A 34 2.84 1.06 -6.00
C VAL A 34 1.70 1.37 -5.03
N MET A 35 1.08 2.53 -5.17
CA MET A 35 -0.03 2.95 -4.30
C MET A 35 -1.06 3.80 -5.04
N ASP A 36 -2.24 3.99 -4.43
CA ASP A 36 -3.26 4.90 -4.94
C ASP A 36 -2.87 6.37 -4.75
N ASN A 37 -3.53 7.26 -5.51
CA ASN A 37 -3.26 8.70 -5.52
C ASN A 37 -4.01 9.43 -4.39
N LEU A 38 -3.79 8.98 -3.16
CA LEU A 38 -4.35 9.60 -1.97
C LEU A 38 -3.52 10.83 -1.57
N ASN A 39 -4.18 11.87 -1.04
CA ASN A 39 -3.50 13.12 -0.64
C ASN A 39 -2.42 12.94 0.44
N THR A 40 -2.43 11.84 1.20
CA THR A 40 -1.41 11.48 2.19
C THR A 40 -0.22 10.73 1.61
N HIS A 41 -0.37 10.16 0.41
CA HIS A 41 0.64 9.34 -0.26
C HIS A 41 1.57 10.23 -1.07
N ASN A 42 2.43 10.98 -0.39
CA ASN A 42 3.41 11.80 -1.06
C ASN A 42 4.66 12.01 -0.17
N PRO A 43 5.80 12.41 -0.76
CA PRO A 43 7.04 12.60 -0.02
C PRO A 43 6.97 13.60 1.14
N SER A 44 6.12 14.64 1.05
CA SER A 44 6.01 15.65 2.12
C SER A 44 5.50 15.05 3.43
N SER A 45 4.71 13.96 3.38
CA SER A 45 4.27 13.25 4.58
C SER A 45 5.43 12.70 5.40
N LEU A 46 6.55 12.32 4.77
CA LEU A 46 7.74 11.86 5.50
C LEU A 46 8.43 13.01 6.24
N TYR A 47 8.55 14.18 5.59
CA TYR A 47 9.15 15.37 6.20
C TYR A 47 8.26 16.02 7.26
N GLU A 48 6.95 15.76 7.22
CA GLU A 48 6.02 16.19 8.27
C GLU A 48 6.14 15.30 9.53
N ALA A 49 6.53 14.03 9.38
CA ALA A 49 6.57 13.06 10.46
C ALA A 49 7.96 12.82 11.07
N PHE A 50 9.04 13.07 10.32
CA PHE A 50 10.42 12.76 10.72
C PHE A 50 11.36 13.92 10.49
N GLU A 51 12.49 13.90 11.21
CA GLU A 51 13.58 14.85 10.98
C GLU A 51 14.10 14.77 9.53
N PRO A 52 14.54 15.89 8.92
CA PRO A 52 14.85 15.95 7.49
C PRO A 52 15.84 14.89 7.00
N VAL A 53 16.85 14.54 7.81
CA VAL A 53 17.84 13.51 7.47
C VAL A 53 17.20 12.12 7.40
N GLU A 54 16.33 11.79 8.35
CA GLU A 54 15.61 10.53 8.38
C GLU A 54 14.57 10.44 7.25
N ALA A 55 13.77 11.50 7.07
CA ALA A 55 12.78 11.58 6.00
C ALA A 55 13.44 11.39 4.61
N LYS A 56 14.58 12.06 4.38
CA LYS A 56 15.34 11.91 3.13
C LYS A 56 15.88 10.49 2.97
N SER A 57 16.46 9.90 4.01
CA SER A 57 16.99 8.52 3.98
C SER A 57 15.90 7.50 3.61
N LEU A 58 14.69 7.64 4.18
CA LEU A 58 13.54 6.81 3.81
C LEU A 58 13.10 7.05 2.37
N LEU A 59 13.02 8.31 1.94
CA LEU A 59 12.60 8.67 0.58
C LEU A 59 13.58 8.21 -0.50
N ASP A 60 14.90 8.29 -0.24
CA ASP A 60 15.93 7.85 -1.18
C ASP A 60 15.82 6.34 -1.48
N ARG A 61 15.28 5.57 -0.53
CA ARG A 61 15.01 4.12 -0.65
C ARG A 61 13.65 3.81 -1.29
N CYS A 62 12.85 4.82 -1.63
CA CYS A 62 11.52 4.67 -2.19
C CYS A 62 11.49 5.01 -3.69
N ASP A 63 10.98 4.09 -4.51
CA ASP A 63 10.56 4.38 -5.89
C ASP A 63 9.03 4.39 -5.95
N LEU A 64 8.43 5.57 -5.83
CA LEU A 64 6.98 5.70 -5.68
C LEU A 64 6.28 5.75 -7.03
N HIS A 65 5.35 4.81 -7.26
CA HIS A 65 4.50 4.76 -8.44
C HIS A 65 3.04 4.87 -8.03
N TYR A 66 2.30 5.74 -8.70
CA TYR A 66 0.88 5.95 -8.39
C TYR A 66 0.01 5.27 -9.43
N THR A 67 -1.03 4.56 -8.98
CA THR A 67 -2.04 4.04 -9.91
C THR A 67 -2.72 5.21 -10.65
N PRO A 68 -3.07 5.06 -11.93
CA PRO A 68 -3.78 6.09 -12.67
C PRO A 68 -5.05 6.56 -11.97
N LYS A 69 -5.41 7.83 -12.15
CA LYS A 69 -6.72 8.34 -11.71
C LYS A 69 -7.83 7.51 -12.36
N HIS A 70 -8.82 7.13 -11.57
CA HIS A 70 -9.90 6.21 -11.95
C HIS A 70 -9.44 4.79 -12.35
N GLY A 71 -8.20 4.42 -12.02
CA GLY A 71 -7.62 3.10 -12.25
C GLY A 71 -7.58 2.23 -11.00
N SER A 72 -8.51 2.40 -10.06
CA SER A 72 -8.52 1.66 -8.78
C SER A 72 -8.61 0.13 -8.96
N TRP A 73 -9.13 -0.34 -10.09
CA TRP A 73 -9.10 -1.76 -10.47
C TRP A 73 -7.68 -2.33 -10.69
N LEU A 74 -6.65 -1.49 -10.80
CA LEU A 74 -5.23 -1.89 -10.79
C LEU A 74 -4.63 -1.89 -9.38
N ASN A 75 -5.36 -1.45 -8.36
CA ASN A 75 -4.86 -1.34 -7.00
C ASN A 75 -4.95 -2.70 -6.30
N LEU A 76 -3.83 -3.42 -6.25
CA LEU A 76 -3.70 -4.69 -5.55
C LEU A 76 -4.11 -4.61 -4.07
N ALA A 77 -3.84 -3.49 -3.39
CA ALA A 77 -4.20 -3.32 -2.00
C ALA A 77 -5.73 -3.34 -1.79
N GLU A 78 -6.50 -2.78 -2.73
CA GLU A 78 -7.97 -2.82 -2.66
C GLU A 78 -8.53 -4.24 -2.83
N ILE A 79 -7.88 -5.08 -3.64
CA ILE A 79 -8.24 -6.50 -3.78
C ILE A 79 -8.02 -7.22 -2.45
N GLU A 80 -6.87 -7.01 -1.80
CA GLU A 80 -6.56 -7.60 -0.50
C GLU A 80 -7.51 -7.12 0.59
N PHE A 81 -7.88 -5.83 0.60
CA PHE A 81 -8.92 -5.31 1.50
C PHE A 81 -10.29 -5.95 1.26
N SER A 82 -10.62 -6.26 -0.01
CA SER A 82 -11.85 -6.95 -0.35
C SER A 82 -11.89 -8.38 0.20
N ASP A 83 -10.76 -9.09 0.15
CA ASP A 83 -10.60 -10.41 0.78
C ASP A 83 -10.70 -10.31 2.30
N LEU A 84 -9.99 -9.37 2.93
CA LEU A 84 -10.06 -9.13 4.37
C LEU A 84 -11.51 -8.86 4.82
N GLN A 85 -12.23 -8.03 4.06
CA GLN A 85 -13.61 -7.69 4.38
C GLN A 85 -14.49 -8.94 4.41
N ARG A 86 -14.42 -9.81 3.39
CA ARG A 86 -15.25 -11.02 3.29
C ARG A 86 -14.84 -12.12 4.26
N GLN A 87 -13.54 -12.29 4.46
CA GLN A 87 -13.00 -13.43 5.21
C GLN A 87 -12.93 -13.17 6.72
N CYS A 88 -12.78 -11.91 7.14
CA CYS A 88 -12.52 -11.55 8.53
C CYS A 88 -13.56 -10.57 9.09
N LEU A 89 -13.93 -9.55 8.31
CA LEU A 89 -14.68 -8.39 8.80
C LEU A 89 -16.18 -8.39 8.47
N GLU A 90 -16.70 -9.45 7.85
CA GLU A 90 -18.14 -9.62 7.55
C GLU A 90 -18.94 -10.02 8.79
N ARG A 91 -18.65 -9.35 9.92
CA ARG A 91 -19.27 -9.53 11.22
C ARG A 91 -19.05 -8.30 12.08
N ARG A 92 -19.85 -8.19 13.15
CA ARG A 92 -19.65 -7.13 14.15
C ARG A 92 -18.49 -7.49 15.07
N LEU A 93 -17.57 -6.54 15.25
CA LEU A 93 -16.51 -6.60 16.24
C LEU A 93 -16.79 -5.52 17.30
N PRO A 94 -16.65 -5.84 18.60
CA PRO A 94 -17.09 -4.97 19.70
C PRO A 94 -16.17 -3.78 19.92
N ASP A 95 -14.87 -3.93 19.66
CA ASP A 95 -13.86 -2.93 19.90
C ASP A 95 -12.66 -3.09 18.95
N GLN A 96 -11.75 -2.11 19.01
CA GLN A 96 -10.58 -2.03 18.15
C GLN A 96 -9.50 -3.07 18.51
N GLU A 97 -9.50 -3.58 19.75
CA GLU A 97 -8.53 -4.59 20.15
C GLU A 97 -8.87 -5.92 19.49
N MET A 98 -10.14 -6.34 19.56
CA MET A 98 -10.60 -7.51 18.83
C MET A 98 -10.40 -7.34 17.31
N LEU A 99 -10.57 -6.13 16.77
CA LEU A 99 -10.26 -5.87 15.36
C LEU A 99 -8.78 -6.11 15.02
N ARG A 100 -7.85 -5.73 15.90
CA ARG A 100 -6.40 -5.99 15.71
C ARG A 100 -6.10 -7.47 15.76
N GLU A 101 -6.60 -8.18 16.76
CA GLU A 101 -6.38 -9.61 16.95
C GLU A 101 -6.88 -10.43 15.75
N GLU A 102 -8.08 -10.12 15.27
CA GLU A 102 -8.70 -10.83 14.16
C GLU A 102 -8.00 -10.56 12.82
N ILE A 103 -7.61 -9.31 12.56
CA ILE A 103 -6.80 -8.96 11.38
C ILE A 103 -5.44 -9.66 11.44
N ALA A 104 -4.80 -9.72 12.61
CA ALA A 104 -3.51 -10.39 12.77
C ALA A 104 -3.62 -11.90 12.52
N ALA A 105 -4.62 -12.56 13.11
CA ALA A 105 -4.87 -13.98 12.90
C ALA A 105 -5.18 -14.30 11.42
N TRP A 106 -5.98 -13.46 10.76
CA TRP A 106 -6.25 -13.58 9.33
C TRP A 106 -4.99 -13.41 8.48
N GLU A 107 -4.16 -12.40 8.78
CA GLU A 107 -2.90 -12.16 8.09
C GLU A 107 -1.92 -13.32 8.26
N ASP A 108 -1.75 -13.83 9.48
CA ASP A 108 -0.88 -14.98 9.77
C ASP A 108 -1.32 -16.22 8.98
N GLY A 109 -2.63 -16.48 8.91
CA GLY A 109 -3.19 -17.57 8.11
C GLY A 109 -2.86 -17.45 6.63
N ARG A 110 -3.01 -16.26 6.03
CA ARG A 110 -2.69 -16.02 4.61
C ARG A 110 -1.20 -16.09 4.33
N ASN A 111 -0.38 -15.54 5.22
CA ASN A 111 1.08 -15.59 5.11
C ASN A 111 1.59 -17.03 5.19
N ALA A 112 1.07 -17.85 6.12
CA ALA A 112 1.43 -19.25 6.25
C ALA A 112 1.04 -20.08 5.00
N GLN A 113 -0.10 -19.76 4.39
CA GLN A 113 -0.55 -20.37 3.13
C GLN A 113 0.17 -19.79 1.90
N GLN A 114 0.99 -18.75 2.07
CA GLN A 114 1.62 -18.00 0.98
C GLN A 114 0.60 -17.59 -0.09
N VAL A 115 -0.56 -17.09 0.36
CA VAL A 115 -1.59 -16.62 -0.58
C VAL A 115 -1.00 -15.48 -1.41
N THR A 116 -0.98 -15.67 -2.72
CA THR A 116 -0.45 -14.69 -3.67
C THR A 116 -1.54 -14.21 -4.61
N VAL A 117 -1.43 -12.96 -5.06
CA VAL A 117 -2.28 -12.47 -6.12
C VAL A 117 -1.74 -12.95 -7.46
N HIS A 118 -2.54 -13.74 -8.18
CA HIS A 118 -2.20 -14.14 -9.54
C HIS A 118 -2.52 -13.00 -10.52
N TRP A 119 -1.56 -12.08 -10.68
CA TRP A 119 -1.68 -10.95 -11.58
C TRP A 119 -1.74 -11.39 -13.05
N ARG A 120 -2.82 -11.06 -13.76
CA ARG A 120 -3.02 -11.40 -15.18
C ARG A 120 -2.95 -10.20 -16.12
N PHE A 121 -2.88 -8.99 -15.59
CA PHE A 121 -2.90 -7.77 -16.40
C PHE A 121 -1.51 -7.50 -17.00
N THR A 122 -1.40 -7.61 -18.31
CA THR A 122 -0.12 -7.51 -19.03
C THR A 122 0.14 -6.10 -19.55
N MET A 123 1.38 -5.86 -19.98
CA MET A 123 1.71 -4.64 -20.73
C MET A 123 0.88 -4.48 -22.01
N ALA A 124 0.56 -5.57 -22.71
CA ALA A 124 -0.28 -5.51 -23.90
C ALA A 124 -1.71 -5.05 -23.56
N ASP A 125 -2.27 -5.53 -22.44
CA ASP A 125 -3.56 -5.07 -21.94
C ASP A 125 -3.51 -3.58 -21.57
N ALA A 126 -2.42 -3.13 -20.94
CA ALA A 126 -2.19 -1.73 -20.59
C ALA A 126 -2.18 -0.82 -21.83
N TRP A 127 -1.48 -1.22 -22.90
CA TRP A 127 -1.42 -0.45 -24.16
C TRP A 127 -2.80 -0.22 -24.77
N ILE A 128 -3.68 -1.22 -24.69
CA ILE A 128 -5.04 -1.13 -25.24
C ILE A 128 -5.93 -0.33 -24.29
N ARG A 129 -6.00 -0.71 -23.00
CA ARG A 129 -6.94 -0.12 -22.03
C ARG A 129 -6.56 1.29 -21.59
N LEU A 130 -5.27 1.60 -21.51
CA LEU A 130 -4.75 2.88 -21.06
C LEU A 130 -4.24 3.75 -22.22
N LYS A 131 -4.58 3.41 -23.48
CA LYS A 131 -4.16 4.14 -24.68
C LYS A 131 -4.30 5.66 -24.56
N ARG A 132 -5.43 6.12 -24.00
CA ARG A 132 -5.70 7.55 -23.81
C ARG A 132 -4.71 8.23 -22.85
N LEU A 133 -4.25 7.51 -21.81
CA LEU A 133 -3.28 8.03 -20.85
C LEU A 133 -1.89 8.14 -21.49
N TYR A 134 -1.46 7.12 -22.24
CA TYR A 134 -0.18 7.17 -22.97
C TYR A 134 -0.12 8.31 -23.99
N LEU A 135 -1.24 8.64 -24.64
CA LEU A 135 -1.30 9.76 -25.59
C LEU A 135 -1.34 11.14 -24.92
N SER A 136 -1.74 11.21 -23.65
CA SER A 136 -1.77 12.46 -22.87
C SER A 136 -0.41 12.84 -22.27
N ILE A 137 0.50 11.86 -22.13
CA ILE A 137 1.89 12.09 -21.76
C ILE A 137 2.62 12.58 -23.01
N LYS A 138 2.48 13.86 -23.33
CA LYS A 138 3.38 14.54 -24.26
C LYS A 138 4.54 15.09 -23.45
N ASN A 139 5.76 14.63 -23.77
CA ASN A 139 7.00 15.29 -23.35
C ASN A 139 7.06 16.70 -23.93
#